data_AF-A0A257W9N6-F1
#
_entry.id   AF-A0A257W9N6-F1
#
_cell.length_a   1.000
_cell.length_b   1.000
_cell.length_c   1.000
_cell.angle_alpha   90.00
_cell.angle_beta   90.00
_cell.angle_gamma   90.00
#
_symmetry.space_group_name_H-M   'P 1'
#
loop_
_entity.id
_entity.type
_entity.pdbx_description
1 polymer ?
#
loop_
_entity_poly.entity_id
_entity_poly.type
_entity_poly.pdbx_seq_one_letter_code
_entity_poly.pdbx_strand_id
1 'polypeptide(L)'
;MKQISLLFTAIFTGLLVHGQQTAVNADPQEKFKLAKDLFQKEQYSLAYPLLKELESGLTESVRANEAIMSQEVKYYFTVCALKQNEDRAVDMARDYIDLEKNNPRI
;
A
#
# COMPACT_ATOMS: atom_id res chain seq x y z
N MET A 1 25.75 -40.21 -10.19
CA MET A 1 26.18 -39.47 -8.97
C MET A 1 26.07 -37.95 -9.09
N LYS A 2 26.42 -37.30 -10.22
CA LYS A 2 26.26 -35.84 -10.41
C LYS A 2 24.82 -35.32 -10.31
N GLN A 3 23.83 -36.05 -10.86
CA GLN A 3 22.42 -35.62 -10.86
C GLN A 3 21.77 -35.66 -9.47
N ILE A 4 22.16 -36.63 -8.63
CA ILE A 4 21.68 -36.75 -7.25
C ILE A 4 22.24 -35.60 -6.39
N SER A 5 23.51 -35.24 -6.60
CA SER A 5 24.14 -34.10 -5.91
C SER A 5 23.44 -32.77 -6.23
N LEU A 6 23.07 -32.54 -7.51
CA LEU A 6 22.34 -31.34 -7.93
C LEU A 6 20.96 -31.21 -7.28
N LEU A 7 20.24 -32.33 -7.11
CA LEU A 7 18.93 -32.36 -6.47
C LEU A 7 19.01 -31.99 -4.98
N PHE A 8 20.03 -32.46 -4.26
CA PHE A 8 20.21 -32.11 -2.85
C PHE A 8 20.56 -30.62 -2.66
N THR A 9 21.35 -30.03 -3.55
CA THR A 9 21.66 -28.59 -3.49
C THR A 9 20.42 -27.73 -3.74
N ALA A 10 19.54 -28.12 -4.66
CA ALA A 10 18.32 -27.39 -4.97
C ALA A 10 17.29 -27.42 -3.82
N ILE A 11 17.22 -28.52 -3.06
CA ILE A 11 16.32 -28.64 -1.90
C ILE A 11 16.83 -27.77 -0.74
N PHE A 12 18.14 -27.64 -0.56
CA PHE A 12 18.73 -26.86 0.53
C PHE A 12 18.54 -25.35 0.35
N THR A 13 18.56 -24.84 -0.89
CA THR A 13 18.31 -23.42 -1.18
C THR A 13 16.84 -23.03 -1.09
N GLY A 14 15.91 -23.96 -1.32
CA GLY A 14 14.47 -23.70 -1.17
C GLY A 14 14.04 -23.43 0.27
N LEU A 15 14.74 -24.00 1.26
CA LEU A 15 14.46 -23.82 2.69
C LEU A 15 14.84 -22.41 3.21
N LEU A 16 15.62 -21.63 2.45
CA LEU A 16 16.05 -20.28 2.82
C LEU A 16 15.10 -19.18 2.35
N VAL A 17 14.04 -19.52 1.60
CA VAL A 17 13.02 -18.55 1.18
C VAL A 17 12.05 -18.34 2.35
N HIS A 18 12.46 -17.51 3.30
CA HIS A 18 11.58 -16.98 4.33
C HIS A 18 11.21 -15.54 3.93
N GLY A 19 9.98 -15.35 3.43
CA GLY A 19 9.41 -14.01 3.34
C GLY A 19 9.10 -13.53 4.75
N GLN A 20 9.98 -12.72 5.35
CA GLN A 20 9.67 -12.09 6.63
C GLN A 20 8.56 -11.06 6.40
N GLN A 21 7.41 -11.31 7.03
CA GLN A 21 6.39 -10.29 7.27
C GLN A 21 7.08 -9.19 8.10
N THR A 22 7.52 -8.10 7.47
CA THR A 22 8.19 -7.00 8.18
C THR A 22 7.20 -6.37 9.16
N ALA A 23 7.67 -5.85 10.30
CA ALA A 23 6.82 -5.20 11.31
C ALA A 23 5.93 -4.08 10.74
N VAL A 24 6.34 -3.50 9.61
CA VAL A 24 5.55 -2.57 8.78
C VAL A 24 4.17 -3.12 8.41
N ASN A 25 4.01 -4.45 8.30
CA ASN A 25 2.74 -5.06 7.95
C ASN A 25 1.74 -5.15 9.11
N ALA A 26 2.18 -5.00 10.37
CA ALA A 26 1.32 -5.11 11.54
C ALA A 26 0.73 -3.77 11.98
N ASP A 27 1.46 -2.67 11.77
CA ASP A 27 1.06 -1.32 12.20
C ASP A 27 0.62 -0.46 10.99
N PRO A 28 -0.67 -0.08 10.89
CA PRO A 28 -1.17 0.79 9.83
C PRO A 28 -0.42 2.12 9.73
N GLN A 29 0.04 2.69 10.83
CA GLN A 29 0.73 3.98 10.86
C GLN A 29 2.14 3.89 10.25
N GLU A 30 2.90 2.84 10.58
CA GLU A 30 4.22 2.61 9.95
C GLU A 30 4.08 2.23 8.47
N LYS A 31 3.07 1.43 8.11
CA LYS A 31 2.74 1.15 6.70
C LYS A 31 2.42 2.43 5.94
N PHE A 32 1.62 3.31 6.53
CA PHE A 32 1.26 4.59 5.94
C PHE A 32 2.47 5.50 5.75
N LYS A 33 3.37 5.56 6.73
CA LYS A 33 4.62 6.31 6.65
C LYS A 33 5.51 5.79 5.51
N LEU A 34 5.66 4.47 5.37
CA LEU A 34 6.38 3.87 4.25
C LEU A 34 5.72 4.22 2.91
N ALA A 35 4.39 4.10 2.83
CA ALA A 35 3.66 4.43 1.62
C ALA A 35 3.83 5.90 1.20
N LYS A 36 3.84 6.84 2.16
CA LYS A 36 4.13 8.27 1.90
C LYS A 36 5.54 8.48 1.38
N ASP A 37 6.54 7.84 1.97
CA ASP A 37 7.94 7.94 1.51
C ASP A 37 8.10 7.42 0.08
N LEU A 38 7.51 6.25 -0.23
CA LEU A 38 7.50 5.70 -1.59
C LEU A 38 6.78 6.61 -2.58
N PHE A 39 5.64 7.18 -2.19
CA PHE A 39 4.88 8.14 -2.99
C PHE A 39 5.71 9.39 -3.30
N GLN A 40 6.39 9.95 -2.29
CA GLN A 40 7.25 11.13 -2.44
C GLN A 40 8.46 10.86 -3.35
N LYS A 41 8.94 9.61 -3.39
CA LYS A 41 9.99 9.15 -4.31
C LYS A 41 9.46 8.75 -5.69
N GLU A 42 8.18 9.02 -5.97
CA GLU A 42 7.49 8.67 -7.22
C GLU A 42 7.47 7.15 -7.53
N GLN A 43 7.69 6.31 -6.52
CA GLN A 43 7.65 4.86 -6.64
C GLN A 43 6.21 4.35 -6.52
N TYR A 44 5.34 4.82 -7.43
CA TYR A 44 3.89 4.59 -7.34
C TYR A 44 3.49 3.11 -7.38
N SER A 45 4.20 2.28 -8.15
CA SER A 45 3.93 0.83 -8.21
C SER A 45 4.22 0.11 -6.89
N LEU A 46 5.10 0.66 -6.04
CA LEU A 46 5.35 0.14 -4.69
C LEU A 46 4.41 0.77 -3.65
N ALA A 47 4.09 2.06 -3.79
CA ALA A 47 3.19 2.75 -2.88
C ALA A 47 1.74 2.27 -3.00
N TYR A 48 1.26 2.03 -4.23
CA TYR A 48 -0.12 1.66 -4.53
C TYR A 48 -0.64 0.44 -3.78
N PRO A 49 0.04 -0.73 -3.78
CA PRO A 49 -0.45 -1.90 -3.03
C PRO A 49 -0.55 -1.64 -1.53
N LEU A 50 0.40 -0.90 -0.93
CA LEU A 50 0.34 -0.54 0.49
C LEU A 50 -0.85 0.37 0.80
N LEU A 51 -1.09 1.37 -0.06
CA LEU A 51 -2.21 2.30 0.07
C LEU A 51 -3.56 1.60 -0.14
N LYS A 52 -3.62 0.62 -1.05
CA LYS A 52 -4.81 -0.20 -1.27
C LYS A 52 -5.17 -1.02 -0.05
N GLU A 53 -4.18 -1.65 0.58
CA GLU A 53 -4.38 -2.38 1.84
C GLU A 53 -4.86 -1.46 2.97
N LEU A 54 -4.24 -0.28 3.10
CA LEU A 54 -4.64 0.72 4.10
C LEU A 54 -6.08 1.20 3.86
N GLU A 55 -6.44 1.51 2.63
CA GLU A 55 -7.79 1.95 2.24
C GLU A 55 -8.83 0.88 2.55
N SER A 56 -8.54 -0.38 2.22
CA SER A 56 -9.42 -1.53 2.53
C SER A 56 -9.59 -1.75 4.03
N GLY A 57 -8.61 -1.33 4.83
CA GLY A 57 -8.66 -1.40 6.31
C GLY A 57 -9.42 -0.26 6.98
N LEU A 58 -9.84 0.76 6.23
CA LEU A 58 -10.58 1.90 6.79
C LEU A 58 -12.04 1.50 7.10
N THR A 59 -12.31 1.20 8.37
CA THR A 59 -13.68 1.08 8.89
C THR A 59 -14.26 2.46 9.22
N GLU A 60 -15.57 2.54 9.48
CA GLU A 60 -16.19 3.79 9.95
C GLU A 60 -15.58 4.30 11.26
N SER A 61 -15.26 3.38 12.19
CA SER A 61 -14.63 3.73 13.46
C SER A 61 -13.21 4.29 13.25
N VAL A 62 -12.42 3.69 12.35
CA VAL A 62 -11.08 4.20 12.00
C VAL A 62 -11.19 5.56 11.32
N ARG A 63 -12.14 5.75 10.40
CA ARG A 63 -12.38 7.07 9.76
C ARG A 63 -12.74 8.16 10.77
N ALA A 64 -13.48 7.82 11.82
CA ALA A 64 -13.83 8.77 12.87
C ALA A 64 -12.64 9.09 13.80
N ASN A 65 -11.89 8.06 14.21
CA ASN A 65 -10.78 8.20 15.15
C ASN A 65 -9.50 8.77 14.51
N GLU A 66 -9.24 8.42 13.25
CA GLU A 66 -8.04 8.75 12.50
C GLU A 66 -8.39 9.47 11.18
N ALA A 67 -9.26 10.48 11.29
CA ALA A 67 -9.83 11.17 10.15
C ALA A 67 -8.77 11.72 9.17
N ILE A 68 -7.68 12.31 9.68
CA ILE A 68 -6.63 12.87 8.82
C ILE A 68 -5.92 11.77 8.04
N MET A 69 -5.46 10.71 8.72
CA MET A 69 -4.76 9.62 8.06
C MET A 69 -5.67 8.92 7.04
N SER A 70 -6.93 8.70 7.39
CA SER A 70 -7.92 8.11 6.48
C SER A 70 -8.11 8.94 5.19
N GLN A 71 -8.19 10.27 5.32
CA GLN A 71 -8.30 11.18 4.19
C GLN A 71 -7.03 11.17 3.32
N GLU A 72 -5.85 11.23 3.95
CA GLU A 72 -4.58 11.18 3.23
C GLU A 72 -4.36 9.84 2.52
N VAL A 73 -4.69 8.71 3.15
CA VAL A 73 -4.63 7.38 2.52
C VAL A 73 -5.46 7.37 1.25
N LYS A 74 -6.71 7.86 1.31
CA LYS A 74 -7.60 7.90 0.14
C LYS A 74 -7.07 8.83 -0.95
N TYR A 75 -6.48 9.96 -0.57
CA TYR A 75 -5.81 10.88 -1.49
C TYR A 75 -4.66 10.19 -2.23
N TYR A 76 -3.68 9.66 -1.50
CA TYR A 76 -2.50 9.05 -2.11
C TYR A 76 -2.85 7.81 -2.93
N PHE A 77 -3.80 6.99 -2.45
CA PHE A 77 -4.32 5.84 -3.20
C PHE A 77 -4.88 6.26 -4.56
N THR A 78 -5.71 7.31 -4.57
CA THR A 78 -6.33 7.84 -5.78
C THR A 78 -5.30 8.43 -6.75
N VAL A 79 -4.33 9.18 -6.24
CA VAL A 79 -3.26 9.73 -7.09
C VAL A 79 -2.40 8.61 -7.68
N CYS A 80 -2.05 7.58 -6.91
CA CYS A 80 -1.34 6.40 -7.43
C CYS A 80 -2.14 5.69 -8.52
N ALA A 81 -3.45 5.53 -8.36
CA ALA A 81 -4.31 4.94 -9.38
C ALA A 81 -4.28 5.76 -10.68
N LEU A 82 -4.37 7.10 -10.57
CA LEU A 82 -4.28 8.02 -11.71
C LEU A 82 -2.91 7.93 -12.41
N LYS A 83 -1.82 7.90 -11.64
CA LYS A 83 -0.45 7.81 -12.18
C LYS A 83 -0.19 6.51 -12.92
N GLN A 84 -0.87 5.44 -12.54
CA GLN A 84 -0.77 4.12 -13.17
C GLN A 84 -1.83 3.88 -14.26
N ASN A 85 -2.68 4.87 -14.54
CA ASN A 85 -3.76 4.79 -15.53
C ASN A 85 -4.72 3.61 -15.28
N GLU A 86 -5.07 3.38 -14.01
CA GLU A 86 -6.06 2.38 -13.62
C GLU A 86 -7.47 2.79 -14.11
N ASP A 87 -8.25 1.83 -14.61
CA ASP A 87 -9.53 2.10 -15.30
C ASP A 87 -10.50 2.98 -14.51
N ARG A 88 -10.56 2.79 -13.19
CA ARG A 88 -11.50 3.51 -12.30
C ARG A 88 -10.90 4.74 -11.63
N ALA A 89 -9.65 5.09 -11.92
CA ALA A 89 -8.94 6.14 -11.21
C ALA A 89 -9.61 7.52 -11.34
N VAL A 90 -10.16 7.83 -12.52
CA VAL A 90 -10.85 9.10 -12.77
C VAL A 90 -12.12 9.21 -11.93
N ASP A 91 -12.89 8.14 -11.82
CA ASP A 91 -14.11 8.13 -11.01
C ASP A 91 -13.79 8.22 -9.52
N MET A 92 -12.74 7.50 -9.06
CA MET A 92 -12.23 7.64 -7.69
C MET A 92 -11.81 9.07 -7.37
N ALA A 93 -11.20 9.78 -8.32
CA ALA A 93 -10.80 11.18 -8.16
C ALA A 93 -12.00 12.11 -8.03
N ARG A 94 -13.05 11.89 -8.83
CA ARG A 94 -14.32 12.62 -8.70
C ARG A 94 -14.96 12.38 -7.34
N ASP A 95 -15.08 11.11 -6.94
CA ASP A 95 -15.64 10.73 -5.63
C ASP A 95 -14.84 11.36 -4.47
N TYR A 96 -13.51 11.41 -4.58
CA TYR A 96 -12.67 12.08 -3.58
C TYR A 96 -12.95 13.59 -3.50
N ILE A 97 -13.13 14.25 -4.65
CA ILE A 97 -13.44 15.69 -4.69
C ILE A 97 -14.82 15.98 -4.11
N ASP A 98 -15.81 15.16 -4.45
CA ASP A 98 -17.22 15.40 -4.13
C ASP A 98 -17.59 14.97 -2.71
N LEU A 99 -16.99 13.89 -2.20
CA LEU A 99 -17.43 13.24 -0.95
C LEU A 99 -16.48 13.48 0.23
N GLU A 100 -15.20 13.71 0.00
CA GLU A 100 -14.25 13.91 1.09
C GLU A 100 -14.21 15.35 1.57
N LYS A 101 -14.14 15.54 2.89
CA LYS A 101 -13.88 16.85 3.52
C LYS A 101 -12.40 17.24 3.34
N ASN A 102 -11.99 17.48 2.10
CA ASN A 102 -10.60 17.74 1.70
C ASN A 102 -10.20 19.23 1.77
N ASN A 103 -11.08 20.09 2.26
CA ASN A 103 -10.81 21.52 2.40
C ASN A 103 -9.61 21.77 3.32
N PRO A 104 -8.73 22.73 2.99
CA PRO A 104 -7.66 23.17 3.88
C PRO A 104 -8.24 23.57 5.23
N ARG A 105 -7.69 23.02 6.31
CA ARG A 105 -8.05 23.43 7.67
C ARG A 105 -7.17 24.64 8.01
N ILE A 106 -7.78 25.81 8.11
CA ILE A 106 -7.16 27.07 8.56
C ILE A 106 -7.06 27.14 10.08
#